data_AF-H5V5B8-F1
#
_entry.id   AF-H5V5B8-F1
#
_cell.length_a   1.000
_cell.length_b   1.000
_cell.length_c   1.000
_cell.angle_alpha   90.00
_cell.angle_beta   90.00
_cell.angle_gamma   90.00
#
_symmetry.space_group_name_H-M   'P 1'
#
loop_
_entity.id
_entity.type
_entity.pdbx_description
1 polymer ?
#
loop_
_entity_poly.entity_id
_entity_poly.type
_entity_poly.pdbx_seq_one_letter_code
_entity_poly.pdbx_strand_id
1 'polypeptide(L)'
;MLYAAQKSTWGVIMKKIIIALSIVSLAGCATVDSQADRVGIIKGNSAFSSQCQFIGNVVSHRNPLAFLDTDEYQQQVKNDLQMEALKLGADSVVVQTIDQRGGTGSALKCAKTG
;
A
#
# COMPACT_ATOMS: atom_id res chain seq x y z
N MET A 1 14.75 -63.30 -45.34
CA MET A 1 15.58 -62.31 -44.63
C MET A 1 14.95 -62.10 -43.25
N LEU A 2 15.64 -62.54 -42.19
CA LEU A 2 15.26 -62.36 -40.78
C LEU A 2 15.70 -60.98 -40.26
N TYR A 3 15.15 -60.60 -39.08
CA TYR A 3 15.33 -59.43 -38.20
C TYR A 3 14.10 -58.50 -38.23
N ALA A 4 13.06 -58.74 -37.43
CA ALA A 4 12.95 -58.62 -35.96
C ALA A 4 12.90 -57.16 -35.44
N ALA A 5 11.77 -56.88 -34.77
CA ALA A 5 11.58 -55.93 -33.67
C ALA A 5 11.58 -54.41 -33.97
N GLN A 6 10.39 -53.81 -33.89
CA GLN A 6 10.27 -52.49 -33.28
C GLN A 6 9.03 -52.44 -32.36
N LYS A 7 9.26 -52.84 -31.11
CA LYS A 7 8.38 -52.58 -29.98
C LYS A 7 8.52 -51.11 -29.55
N SER A 8 7.47 -50.63 -28.90
CA SER A 8 7.55 -49.76 -27.72
C SER A 8 7.36 -48.25 -27.92
N THR A 9 6.22 -47.79 -27.38
CA THR A 9 6.14 -46.63 -26.48
C THR A 9 6.48 -45.25 -27.05
N TRP A 10 5.64 -44.75 -27.96
CA TRP A 10 5.54 -43.31 -28.28
C TRP A 10 4.38 -42.60 -27.55
N GLY A 11 3.77 -43.25 -26.55
CA GLY A 11 2.61 -42.74 -25.81
C GLY A 11 2.91 -42.01 -24.50
N VAL A 12 4.18 -41.82 -24.11
CA VAL A 12 4.51 -41.34 -22.73
C VAL A 12 5.50 -40.17 -22.69
N ILE A 13 6.07 -39.74 -23.82
CA ILE A 13 7.14 -38.72 -23.83
C ILE A 13 6.60 -37.30 -24.06
N MET A 14 5.38 -37.14 -24.59
CA MET A 14 4.77 -35.82 -24.86
C MET A 14 3.80 -35.33 -23.78
N LYS A 15 3.93 -35.83 -22.54
CA LYS A 15 3.12 -35.37 -21.40
C LYS A 15 3.90 -34.51 -20.39
N LYS A 16 5.19 -34.27 -20.64
CA LYS A 16 6.09 -33.59 -19.69
C LYS A 16 6.53 -32.18 -20.11
N ILE A 17 6.03 -31.63 -21.22
CA ILE A 17 6.51 -30.33 -21.77
C ILE A 17 5.38 -29.30 -21.92
N ILE A 18 4.30 -29.40 -21.15
CA ILE A 18 3.27 -28.34 -21.06
C ILE A 18 2.89 -28.09 -19.59
N ILE A 19 3.91 -27.99 -18.73
CA ILE A 19 3.80 -27.42 -17.38
C ILE A 19 4.86 -26.31 -17.28
N ALA A 20 4.90 -25.45 -18.30
CA ALA A 20 5.88 -24.38 -18.45
C ALA A 20 5.26 -23.14 -19.11
N LEU A 21 3.98 -22.90 -18.83
CA LEU A 21 3.35 -21.59 -18.96
C LEU A 21 2.88 -21.25 -17.55
N SER A 22 3.84 -21.03 -16.66
CA SER A 22 4.28 -19.65 -16.37
C SER A 22 3.09 -18.88 -15.87
N ILE A 23 2.75 -19.23 -14.63
CA ILE A 23 2.09 -18.41 -13.64
C ILE A 23 2.65 -16.99 -13.82
N VAL A 24 1.95 -16.17 -14.59
CA VAL A 24 2.14 -14.72 -14.54
C VAL A 24 1.52 -14.35 -13.23
N SER A 25 2.29 -14.53 -12.17
CA SER A 25 2.05 -13.92 -10.88
C SER A 25 1.93 -12.43 -11.20
N LEU A 26 0.72 -11.90 -11.20
CA LEU A 26 0.47 -10.49 -10.97
C LEU A 26 0.90 -10.22 -9.51
N ALA A 27 2.20 -10.33 -9.24
CA ALA A 27 2.86 -9.63 -8.17
C ALA A 27 2.99 -8.16 -8.61
N GLY A 28 1.85 -7.55 -8.95
CA GLY A 28 1.69 -6.12 -8.75
C GLY A 28 1.62 -5.95 -7.24
N CYS A 29 2.77 -6.01 -6.57
CA CYS A 29 2.89 -5.39 -5.27
C CYS A 29 2.49 -3.94 -5.51
N ALA A 30 1.29 -3.58 -5.08
CA ALA A 30 0.95 -2.19 -4.85
C ALA A 30 2.04 -1.70 -3.90
N THR A 31 3.06 -1.02 -4.45
CA THR A 31 4.11 -0.40 -3.67
C THR A 31 3.43 0.70 -2.89
N VAL A 32 2.93 0.35 -1.70
CA VAL A 32 2.58 1.32 -0.68
C VAL A 32 3.87 2.06 -0.41
N ASP A 33 3.89 3.37 -0.70
CA ASP A 33 5.08 4.20 -0.56
C ASP A 33 5.58 4.11 0.89
N SER A 34 6.68 3.40 1.09
CA SER A 34 7.29 3.12 2.41
C SER A 34 7.66 4.38 3.21
N GLN A 35 7.57 5.57 2.58
CA GLN A 35 7.80 6.84 3.23
C GLN A 35 6.62 7.28 4.10
N ALA A 36 5.38 6.89 3.76
CA ALA A 36 4.20 7.23 4.55
C ALA A 36 4.24 6.60 5.95
N ASP A 37 4.82 5.40 6.08
CA ASP A 37 5.00 4.71 7.37
C ASP A 37 5.94 5.43 8.34
N ARG A 38 6.73 6.42 7.88
CA ARG A 38 7.59 7.22 8.76
C ARG A 38 6.82 8.26 9.56
N VAL A 39 5.58 8.54 9.17
CA VAL A 39 4.71 9.52 9.81
C VAL A 39 3.60 8.77 10.54
N GLY A 40 3.57 8.84 11.87
CA GLY A 40 2.55 8.16 12.66
C GLY A 40 1.18 8.83 12.54
N ILE A 41 0.10 8.05 12.47
CA ILE A 41 -1.26 8.60 12.61
C ILE A 41 -1.65 8.57 14.08
N ILE A 42 -1.81 9.75 14.68
CA ILE A 42 -2.28 9.90 16.06
C ILE A 42 -3.81 9.92 16.05
N LYS A 43 -4.42 8.97 16.77
CA LYS A 43 -5.88 8.93 16.97
C LYS A 43 -6.28 9.84 18.13
N GLY A 44 -7.08 10.87 17.85
CA GLY A 44 -7.79 11.67 18.86
C GLY A 44 -7.04 12.89 19.41
N ASN A 45 -7.70 13.61 20.32
CA ASN A 45 -7.27 14.91 20.87
C ASN A 45 -5.93 14.88 21.64
N SER A 46 -5.36 13.70 21.89
CA SER A 46 -4.09 13.46 22.58
C SER A 46 -2.87 14.01 21.83
N ALA A 47 -3.05 14.39 20.56
CA ALA A 47 -1.97 14.81 19.69
C ALA A 47 -1.40 16.21 20.03
N PHE A 48 -2.17 17.05 20.74
CA PHE A 48 -1.71 18.36 21.20
C PHE A 48 -1.14 18.30 22.63
N SER A 49 -0.51 17.17 22.98
CA SER A 49 0.29 17.11 24.21
C SER A 49 1.44 18.12 24.15
N SER A 50 1.96 18.54 25.30
CA SER A 50 3.07 19.52 25.42
C SER A 50 4.36 19.13 24.69
N GLN A 51 4.42 17.90 24.14
CA GLN A 51 5.58 17.33 23.45
C GLN A 51 5.47 17.39 21.93
N CYS A 52 4.36 17.88 21.37
CA CYS A 52 4.15 17.97 19.92
C CYS A 52 4.02 19.43 19.45
N GLN A 53 4.88 19.82 18.51
CA GLN A 53 4.80 21.10 17.83
C GLN A 53 3.89 20.99 16.60
N PHE A 54 2.92 21.89 16.50
CA PHE A 54 2.14 22.05 15.28
C PHE A 54 2.99 22.64 14.15
N ILE A 55 3.02 21.96 13.01
CA ILE A 55 3.80 22.37 11.83
C ILE A 55 2.91 23.01 10.78
N GLY A 56 1.72 22.47 10.56
CA GLY A 56 0.80 22.97 9.54
C GLY A 56 -0.40 22.05 9.31
N ASN A 57 -1.32 22.48 8.46
CA ASN A 57 -2.43 21.66 8.03
C ASN A 57 -2.08 20.91 6.75
N VAL A 58 -2.57 19.70 6.62
CA VAL A 58 -2.41 18.83 5.44
C VAL A 58 -3.77 18.42 4.90
N VAL A 59 -3.86 18.29 3.59
CA VAL A 59 -5.11 17.99 2.89
C VAL A 59 -4.84 16.97 1.78
N SER A 60 -5.69 15.96 1.70
CA SER A 60 -5.75 15.03 0.57
C SER A 60 -7.04 15.26 -0.19
N HIS A 61 -6.94 15.30 -1.52
CA HIS A 61 -8.08 15.40 -2.43
C HIS A 61 -8.21 14.07 -3.17
N ARG A 62 -9.18 13.25 -2.77
CA ARG A 62 -9.43 11.94 -3.38
C ARG A 62 -10.93 11.77 -3.60
N ASN A 63 -11.29 11.34 -4.81
CA ASN A 63 -12.66 10.99 -5.14
C ASN A 63 -12.97 9.56 -4.65
N PRO A 64 -13.93 9.35 -3.74
CA PRO A 64 -14.30 8.02 -3.24
C PRO A 64 -14.83 7.11 -4.35
N LEU A 65 -15.42 7.66 -5.42
CA LEU A 65 -15.94 6.89 -6.55
C LEU A 65 -14.83 6.21 -7.39
N ALA A 66 -13.57 6.59 -7.17
CA ALA A 66 -12.42 5.93 -7.81
C ALA A 66 -12.03 4.62 -7.10
N PHE A 67 -12.66 4.30 -5.98
CA PHE A 67 -12.36 3.13 -5.16
C PHE A 67 -13.57 2.21 -5.06
N LEU A 68 -13.31 0.90 -5.12
CA LEU A 68 -14.36 -0.12 -4.98
C LEU A 68 -14.68 -0.39 -3.51
N ASP A 69 -13.74 -0.09 -2.61
CA ASP A 69 -13.85 -0.29 -1.17
C ASP A 69 -13.64 1.03 -0.42
N THR A 70 -14.49 1.26 0.59
CA THR A 70 -14.39 2.43 1.47
C THR A 70 -13.16 2.35 2.37
N ASP A 71 -12.75 1.14 2.79
CA ASP A 71 -11.57 0.97 3.62
C ASP A 71 -10.29 1.27 2.83
N GLU A 72 -10.24 0.85 1.56
CA GLU A 72 -9.16 1.20 0.63
C GLU A 72 -9.08 2.72 0.42
N TYR A 73 -10.23 3.37 0.19
CA TYR A 73 -10.32 4.83 0.09
C TYR A 73 -9.74 5.54 1.32
N GLN A 74 -10.22 5.16 2.51
CA GLN A 74 -9.77 5.78 3.75
C GLN A 74 -8.27 5.56 3.99
N GLN A 75 -7.76 4.37 3.66
CA GLN A 75 -6.35 4.08 3.79
C GLN A 75 -5.50 4.93 2.83
N GLN A 76 -5.94 5.13 1.59
CA GLN A 76 -5.23 5.98 0.64
C GLN A 76 -5.26 7.45 1.04
N VAL A 77 -6.38 7.96 1.54
CA VAL A 77 -6.47 9.33 2.10
C VAL A 77 -5.49 9.49 3.26
N LYS A 78 -5.39 8.51 4.16
CA LYS A 78 -4.43 8.52 5.27
C LYS A 78 -2.97 8.55 4.78
N ASN A 79 -2.64 7.71 3.81
CA ASN A 79 -1.31 7.66 3.21
C ASN A 79 -0.93 9.02 2.59
N ASP A 80 -1.85 9.66 1.88
CA ASP A 80 -1.59 10.99 1.30
C ASP A 80 -1.34 12.03 2.39
N LEU A 81 -2.14 12.04 3.46
CA LEU A 81 -1.96 12.98 4.57
C LEU A 81 -0.60 12.77 5.26
N GLN A 82 -0.16 11.53 5.42
CA GLN A 82 1.18 11.19 5.92
C GLN A 82 2.27 11.72 4.99
N MET A 83 2.11 11.56 3.67
CA MET A 83 3.08 12.06 2.68
C MET A 83 3.16 13.58 2.66
N GLU A 84 2.03 14.28 2.74
CA GLU A 84 2.02 15.75 2.84
C GLU A 84 2.66 16.23 4.14
N ALA A 85 2.41 15.55 5.25
CA ALA A 85 3.06 15.89 6.51
C ALA A 85 4.57 15.63 6.49
N LEU A 86 5.00 14.54 5.85
CA LEU A 86 6.42 14.24 5.65
C LEU A 86 7.12 15.37 4.88
N LYS A 87 6.49 15.91 3.84
CA LYS A 87 7.02 17.07 3.08
C LYS A 87 7.19 18.32 3.95
N LEU A 88 6.35 18.48 4.96
CA LEU A 88 6.45 19.56 5.94
C LEU A 88 7.49 19.28 7.05
N GLY A 89 8.12 18.10 7.06
CA GLY A 89 9.09 17.71 8.08
C GLY A 89 8.44 17.31 9.42
N ALA A 90 7.15 17.00 9.40
CA ALA A 90 6.41 16.41 10.51
C ALA A 90 6.69 14.90 10.59
N ASP A 91 6.54 14.33 11.78
CA ASP A 91 6.67 12.90 12.06
C ASP A 91 5.34 12.26 12.48
N SER A 92 4.30 13.08 12.61
CA SER A 92 2.98 12.64 13.03
C SER A 92 1.88 13.43 12.33
N VAL A 93 0.72 12.79 12.13
CA VAL A 93 -0.51 13.42 11.59
C VAL A 93 -1.69 13.10 12.47
N VAL A 94 -2.49 14.11 12.76
CA VAL A 94 -3.83 13.96 13.34
C VAL A 94 -4.83 14.07 12.22
N VAL A 95 -5.49 12.98 11.89
CA VAL A 95 -6.60 13.02 10.94
C VAL A 95 -7.78 13.66 11.63
N GLN A 96 -8.32 14.73 11.04
CA GLN A 96 -9.48 15.46 11.56
C GLN A 96 -10.76 14.94 10.92
N THR A 97 -10.79 14.90 9.60
CA THR A 97 -11.97 14.50 8.83
C THR A 97 -11.54 13.67 7.62
N ILE A 98 -12.33 12.64 7.30
CA ILE A 98 -12.31 11.97 6.00
C ILE A 98 -13.76 11.95 5.52
N ASP A 99 -14.01 12.55 4.35
CA ASP A 99 -15.35 12.66 3.76
C ASP A 99 -15.30 12.35 2.25
N GLN A 100 -16.33 12.70 1.49
CA GLN A 100 -16.39 12.42 0.05
C GLN A 100 -15.46 13.28 -0.82
N ARG A 101 -14.75 14.26 -0.23
CA ARG A 101 -13.82 15.15 -0.93
C ARG A 101 -12.35 14.76 -0.68
N GLY A 102 -12.11 13.83 0.24
CA GLY A 102 -10.78 13.42 0.67
C GLY A 102 -10.66 13.47 2.19
N GLY A 103 -9.57 14.05 2.68
CA GLY A 103 -9.37 14.19 4.11
C GLY A 103 -8.53 15.39 4.50
N THR A 104 -8.66 15.80 5.75
CA THR A 104 -7.90 16.89 6.36
C THR A 104 -7.22 16.42 7.62
N GLY A 105 -6.07 17.01 7.94
CA GLY A 105 -5.34 16.72 9.16
C GLY A 105 -4.38 17.82 9.58
N SER A 106 -3.86 17.68 10.79
CA SER A 106 -2.79 18.51 11.33
C SER A 106 -1.47 17.73 11.34
N ALA A 107 -0.46 18.30 10.70
CA ALA A 107 0.91 17.80 10.74
C ALA A 107 1.60 18.27 12.02
N LEU A 108 2.15 17.33 12.76
CA LEU A 108 2.80 17.54 14.05
C LEU A 108 4.22 16.98 14.05
N LYS A 109 5.09 17.64 14.78
CA LYS A 109 6.42 17.15 15.09
C LYS A 109 6.51 16.89 16.58
N CYS A 110 6.53 15.63 16.96
CA CYS A 110 6.57 15.23 18.36
C CYS A 110 8.00 14.95 18.79
N ALA A 111 8.39 15.46 19.96
CA ALA A 111 9.64 15.07 20.58
C ALA A 111 9.59 13.56 20.83
N LYS A 112 10.52 12.81 20.22
CA LYS A 112 10.68 11.39 20.52
C LYS A 112 11.13 11.28 21.97
N THR A 113 10.23 10.88 22.87
CA THR A 113 10.62 10.40 24.19
C THR A 113 11.45 9.14 23.95
N GLY A 114 12.77 9.27 24.12
CA GLY A 114 13.72 8.15 24.06
C GLY A 114 13.55 7.19 25.21
#